data_AF-A0A0V8HZT6-F1
#
_entry.id   AF-A0A0V8HZT6-F1
#
_cell.length_a   1.000
_cell.length_b   1.000
_cell.length_c   1.000
_cell.angle_alpha   90.00
_cell.angle_beta   90.00
_cell.angle_gamma   90.00
#
_symmetry.space_group_name_H-M   'P 1'
#
loop_
_entity.id
_entity.type
_entity.pdbx_description
1 polymer ?
#
loop_
_entity_poly.entity_id
_entity_poly.type
_entity_poly.pdbx_seq_one_letter_code
_entity_poly.pdbx_strand_id
1 'polypeptide(L)'
;MTTALPPRVRSMIINFDPAQPDALSISEFCKTQKISRSIFYRLRHRAVNESAAALHPQSRAPRKPARTYGPEVINELMKIRQKLKKGWLGLRTQNHSLRSND
;
A
#
# COMPACT_ATOMS: atom_id res chain seq x y z
N MET A 1 -6.99 13.22 6.97
CA MET A 1 -6.05 13.78 5.96
C MET A 1 -5.39 12.63 5.20
N THR A 2 -5.74 12.41 3.94
CA THR A 2 -5.04 11.41 3.09
C THR A 2 -3.71 11.99 2.62
N THR A 3 -2.62 11.68 3.33
CA THR A 3 -1.26 12.15 3.02
C THR A 3 -0.60 11.46 1.83
N ALA A 4 -1.30 10.53 1.15
CA ALA A 4 -0.74 9.75 0.06
C ALA A 4 -0.97 10.45 -1.29
N LEU A 5 0.09 10.64 -2.06
CA LEU A 5 0.02 11.18 -3.42
C LEU A 5 -0.84 10.28 -4.33
N PRO A 6 -1.70 10.85 -5.20
CA PRO A 6 -2.44 10.08 -6.19
C PRO A 6 -1.52 9.19 -7.05
N PRO A 7 -1.94 7.97 -7.43
CA PRO A 7 -1.15 7.09 -8.29
C PRO A 7 -0.68 7.74 -9.59
N ARG A 8 -1.53 8.56 -10.22
CA ARG A 8 -1.20 9.30 -11.44
C ARG A 8 0.00 10.23 -11.24
N VAL A 9 -0.02 11.06 -10.19
CA VAL A 9 1.07 11.99 -9.89
C VAL A 9 2.38 11.24 -9.61
N ARG A 10 2.30 10.09 -8.92
CA ARG A 10 3.48 9.26 -8.66
C ARG A 10 4.06 8.67 -9.94
N SER A 11 3.22 8.18 -10.84
CA SER A 11 3.64 7.72 -12.18
C SER A 11 4.32 8.85 -12.95
N MET A 12 3.72 10.05 -12.97
CA MET A 12 4.30 11.22 -13.61
C MET A 12 5.68 11.58 -13.06
N ILE A 13 5.87 11.55 -11.73
CA ILE A 13 7.18 11.80 -11.12
C ILE A 13 8.20 10.71 -11.50
N ILE A 14 7.80 9.44 -11.46
CA ILE A 14 8.71 8.30 -11.73
C ILE A 14 9.21 8.35 -13.17
N ASN A 15 8.30 8.62 -14.11
CA ASN A 15 8.56 8.65 -15.55
C ASN A 15 9.04 10.01 -16.06
N PHE A 16 9.18 11.01 -15.19
CA PHE A 16 9.64 12.34 -15.59
C PHE A 16 11.10 12.27 -16.07
N ASP A 17 11.32 12.73 -17.30
CA ASP A 17 12.62 12.83 -17.93
C ASP A 17 12.93 14.30 -18.28
N PRO A 18 13.88 14.94 -17.57
CA PRO A 18 14.26 16.33 -17.82
C PRO A 18 15.03 16.53 -19.13
N ALA A 19 15.50 15.47 -19.79
CA ALA A 19 16.27 15.57 -21.03
C ALA A 19 15.38 15.65 -22.28
N GLN A 20 14.06 15.51 -22.15
CA GLN A 20 13.14 15.61 -23.29
C GLN A 20 13.08 17.06 -23.80
N PRO A 21 13.00 17.29 -25.12
CA PRO A 21 13.05 18.63 -25.72
C PRO A 21 12.01 19.61 -25.16
N ASP A 22 10.80 19.10 -24.89
CA ASP A 22 9.66 19.88 -24.39
C ASP A 22 9.39 19.63 -22.89
N ALA A 23 10.37 19.10 -22.16
CA ALA A 23 10.22 18.87 -20.72
C ALA A 23 10.11 20.19 -19.96
N LEU A 24 9.08 20.30 -19.12
CA LEU A 24 9.04 21.33 -18.08
C LEU A 24 10.27 21.23 -17.18
N SER A 25 10.71 22.35 -16.61
CA SER A 25 11.67 22.27 -15.50
C SER A 25 11.05 21.51 -14.31
N ILE A 26 11.87 20.87 -13.47
CA ILE A 26 11.39 20.18 -12.25
C ILE A 26 10.57 21.15 -11.37
N SER A 27 10.98 22.42 -11.34
CA SER A 27 10.30 23.48 -10.59
C SER A 27 8.89 23.74 -11.10
N GLU A 28 8.72 23.85 -12.42
CA GLU A 28 7.42 24.07 -13.05
C GLU A 28 6.55 22.83 -12.95
N PHE A 29 7.11 21.64 -13.20
CA PHE A 29 6.43 20.37 -13.00
C PHE A 29 5.82 20.28 -11.59
N CYS A 30 6.63 20.57 -10.55
CA CYS A 30 6.17 20.53 -9.16
C CYS A 30 5.04 21.54 -8.90
N LYS A 31 5.13 22.76 -9.47
CA LYS A 31 4.08 23.77 -9.38
C LYS A 31 2.78 23.30 -10.04
N THR A 32 2.85 22.78 -11.28
CA THR A 32 1.70 22.28 -12.03
C THR A 32 1.00 21.13 -11.32
N GLN A 33 1.79 20.21 -10.72
CA GLN A 33 1.25 19.08 -9.97
C GLN A 33 0.87 19.42 -8.50
N LYS A 34 1.06 20.69 -8.08
CA LYS A 34 0.80 21.16 -6.70
C LYS A 34 1.52 20.33 -5.62
N ILE A 35 2.78 19.97 -5.89
CA ILE A 35 3.65 19.25 -4.96
C ILE A 35 4.91 20.06 -4.65
N SER A 36 5.53 19.80 -3.50
CA SER A 36 6.85 20.34 -3.22
C SER A 36 7.94 19.60 -3.98
N ARG A 37 9.06 20.28 -4.26
CA ARG A 37 10.28 19.65 -4.81
C ARG A 37 10.81 18.52 -3.90
N SER A 38 10.64 18.64 -2.59
CA SER A 38 11.04 17.59 -1.64
C SER A 38 10.29 16.28 -1.85
N ILE A 39 9.00 16.33 -2.20
CA ILE A 39 8.23 15.13 -2.52
C ILE A 39 8.71 14.50 -3.83
N PHE A 40 9.01 15.31 -4.84
CA PHE A 40 9.56 14.85 -6.11
C PHE A 40 10.85 14.04 -5.91
N TYR A 41 11.84 14.62 -5.23
CA TYR A 41 13.12 13.94 -5.02
C TYR A 41 13.01 12.73 -4.11
N ARG A 42 12.20 12.80 -3.04
CA ARG A 42 11.97 11.65 -2.15
C ARG A 42 11.36 10.47 -2.90
N LEU A 43 10.43 10.72 -3.83
CA LEU A 43 9.83 9.65 -4.61
C LEU A 43 10.77 9.10 -5.68
N ARG A 44 11.58 9.95 -6.34
CA ARG A 44 12.62 9.50 -7.28
C ARG A 44 13.66 8.62 -6.60
N HIS A 45 14.16 9.03 -5.44
CA HIS A 45 15.07 8.22 -4.63
C HIS A 45 14.44 6.87 -4.26
N ARG A 46 13.15 6.87 -3.90
CA ARG A 46 12.40 5.63 -3.65
C ARG A 46 12.28 4.76 -4.90
N ALA A 47 12.01 5.34 -6.07
CA ALA A 47 11.88 4.60 -7.32
C ALA A 47 13.20 3.93 -7.74
N VAL A 48 14.34 4.55 -7.45
CA VAL A 48 15.66 3.93 -7.64
C VAL A 48 15.82 2.70 -6.75
N ASN A 49 15.38 2.77 -5.49
CA ASN A 49 15.58 1.68 -4.52
C ASN A 49 14.53 0.56 -4.58
N GLU A 50 13.28 0.89 -4.92
CA GLU A 50 12.13 -0.03 -4.83
C GLU A 50 11.50 -0.33 -6.21
N SER A 51 11.99 0.28 -7.29
CA SER A 51 11.50 0.12 -8.66
C SER A 51 9.97 0.25 -8.75
N ALA A 52 9.27 -0.79 -9.24
CA ALA A 52 7.81 -0.78 -9.42
C ALA A 52 7.04 -0.58 -8.11
N ALA A 53 7.59 -0.95 -6.96
CA ALA A 53 6.91 -0.76 -5.67
C ALA A 53 6.75 0.72 -5.29
N ALA A 54 7.53 1.63 -5.90
CA ALA A 54 7.35 3.07 -5.75
C ALA A 54 5.98 3.57 -6.27
N LEU A 55 5.38 2.82 -7.22
CA LEU A 55 4.05 3.07 -7.75
C LEU A 55 2.94 2.67 -6.77
N HIS A 56 3.22 2.11 -5.61
CA HIS A 56 2.21 1.89 -4.55
C HIS A 56 2.49 2.71 -3.29
N PRO A 57 1.46 3.25 -2.60
CA PRO A 57 1.67 3.91 -1.32
C PRO A 57 2.30 2.94 -0.33
N GLN A 58 3.20 3.44 0.52
CA GLN A 58 3.73 2.62 1.60
C GLN A 58 2.63 2.30 2.61
N SER A 59 2.80 1.15 3.28
CA SER A 59 1.94 0.78 4.40
C SER A 59 1.89 1.91 5.42
N ARG A 60 0.70 2.18 5.94
CA ARG A 60 0.49 3.10 7.06
C ARG A 60 0.69 2.43 8.42
N ALA A 61 0.89 1.12 8.43
CA ALA A 61 1.14 0.40 9.67
C ALA A 61 2.42 0.93 10.31
N PRO A 62 2.43 1.18 11.63
CA PRO A 62 3.63 1.60 12.32
C PRO A 62 4.69 0.51 12.18
N ARG A 63 5.94 0.91 11.87
CA ARG A 63 7.08 -0.02 11.78
C ARG A 63 7.35 -0.72 13.12
N LYS A 64 7.11 0.00 14.22
CA LYS A 64 7.18 -0.52 15.59
C LYS A 64 5.80 -0.30 16.23
N PRO A 65 4.95 -1.33 16.33
CA PRO A 65 3.66 -1.19 16.99
C PRO A 65 3.89 -0.80 18.46
N ALA A 66 3.03 0.07 18.99
CA ALA A 66 3.14 0.53 20.38
C ALA A 66 3.04 -0.61 21.40
N ARG A 67 2.35 -1.70 21.02
CA ARG A 67 2.18 -2.89 21.85
C ARG A 67 2.63 -4.12 21.08
N THR A 68 3.54 -4.87 21.68
CA THR A 68 3.95 -6.20 21.26
C THR A 68 3.56 -7.20 22.34
N TYR A 69 3.01 -8.34 21.96
CA TYR A 69 2.65 -9.40 22.90
C TYR A 69 3.73 -10.47 22.93
N GLY A 70 3.91 -11.10 24.10
CA GLY A 70 4.86 -12.20 24.27
C GLY A 70 4.46 -13.47 23.50
N PRO A 71 5.37 -14.45 23.43
CA PRO A 71 5.19 -15.68 22.63
C PRO A 71 3.96 -16.49 23.05
N GLU A 72 3.60 -16.48 24.33
CA GLU A 72 2.41 -17.17 24.85
C GLU A 72 1.11 -16.67 24.19
N VAL A 73 0.91 -15.35 24.19
CA VAL A 73 -0.27 -14.71 23.59
C VAL A 73 -0.30 -14.93 22.07
N ILE A 74 0.86 -14.90 21.41
CA ILE A 74 0.97 -15.16 19.97
C ILE A 74 0.57 -16.61 19.66
N ASN A 75 0.99 -17.58 20.49
CA ASN A 75 0.64 -18.98 20.30
C ASN A 75 -0.86 -19.22 20.46
N GLU A 76 -1.49 -18.64 21.47
CA GLU A 76 -2.95 -18.72 21.63
C GLU A 76 -3.69 -18.07 20.46
N LEU A 77 -3.24 -16.90 20.00
CA LEU A 77 -3.78 -16.26 18.80
C LEU A 77 -3.70 -17.18 17.58
N MET A 78 -2.59 -17.88 17.38
CA MET A 78 -2.43 -18.81 16.26
C MET A 78 -3.35 -20.02 16.37
N LYS A 79 -3.54 -20.60 17.57
CA LYS A 79 -4.50 -21.68 17.81
C LYS A 79 -5.93 -21.23 17.47
N ILE A 80 -6.34 -20.06 17.94
CA ILE A 80 -7.65 -19.47 17.64
C ILE A 80 -7.81 -19.28 16.13
N ARG A 81 -6.80 -18.70 15.47
CA ARG A 81 -6.82 -18.49 14.00
C ARG A 81 -6.97 -19.80 13.24
N GLN A 82 -6.29 -20.87 13.65
CA GLN A 82 -6.41 -22.19 13.04
C GLN A 82 -7.81 -22.78 13.25
N LYS A 83 -8.36 -22.69 14.48
CA LYS A 83 -9.72 -23.14 14.81
C LYS A 83 -10.76 -22.40 13.98
N LEU A 84 -10.62 -21.07 13.87
CA LEU A 84 -11.49 -20.24 13.03
C LEU A 84 -11.35 -20.57 11.55
N LYS A 85 -10.14 -20.78 11.02
CA LYS A 85 -9.97 -21.18 9.61
C LYS A 85 -10.70 -22.49 9.30
N LYS A 86 -10.61 -23.48 10.20
CA LYS A 86 -11.30 -24.77 10.06
C LYS A 86 -12.83 -24.65 10.19
N GLY A 87 -13.33 -23.90 11.18
CA GLY A 87 -14.77 -23.73 11.41
C GLY A 87 -15.47 -22.76 10.44
N TRP A 88 -14.80 -21.69 10.02
CA TRP A 88 -15.32 -20.69 9.08
C TRP A 88 -15.48 -21.25 7.66
N LEU A 89 -14.58 -22.14 7.23
CA LEU A 89 -14.74 -22.88 5.97
C LEU A 89 -15.92 -23.88 6.02
N GLY A 90 -16.28 -24.40 7.20
CA GLY A 90 -17.45 -25.28 7.37
C GLY A 90 -18.80 -24.56 7.45
N LEU A 91 -18.83 -23.32 7.95
CA LEU A 91 -20.06 -22.49 7.99
C LEU A 91 -20.44 -21.92 6.61
N ARG A 92 -19.47 -21.75 5.70
CA ARG A 92 -19.76 -21.26 4.33
C ARG A 92 -20.36 -22.34 3.43
N THR A 93 -20.02 -23.61 3.66
CA THR A 93 -20.53 -24.75 2.86
C THR A 93 -21.96 -25.15 3.22
N GLN A 94 -22.40 -24.94 4.47
CA GLN A 94 -23.79 -25.26 4.86
C GLN A 94 -24.81 -24.25 4.30
N ASN A 95 -24.45 -22.96 4.26
CA ASN A 95 -25.35 -21.91 3.77
C ASN A 95 -25.62 -21.94 2.25
N HIS A 96 -24.80 -22.64 1.47
CA HIS A 96 -25.00 -22.75 0.01
C HIS A 96 -25.83 -23.99 -0.40
N SER A 97 -26.02 -24.96 0.50
CA SER A 97 -26.87 -26.14 0.26
C SER A 97 -28.35 -25.90 0.58
N LEU A 98 -28.67 -24.83 1.31
CA LEU A 98 -30.03 -24.49 1.75
C LEU A 98 -30.75 -23.49 0.83
N ARG A 99 -30.19 -23.19 -0.36
CA ARG A 99 -30.76 -22.20 -1.30
C ARG A 99 -30.97 -22.73 -2.72
N SER A 100 -31.00 -24.05 -2.88
CA SER A 100 -31.15 -24.73 -4.18
C SER A 100 -32.34 -25.71 -4.21
N ASN A 101 -33.27 -25.57 -3.27
CA ASN A 101 -34.58 -26.20 -3.32
C ASN A 101 -35.64 -25.08 -3.28
N ASP A 102 -35.77 -24.36 -4.39
CA ASP A 102 -36.96 -23.62 -4.82
C ASP A 102 -37.10 -23.84 -6.33
#